data_AF-A0A9E3NXD3-F1
#
_entry.id   AF-A0A9E3NXD3-F1
#
_cell.length_a   1.000
_cell.length_b   1.000
_cell.length_c   1.000
_cell.angle_alpha   90.00
_cell.angle_beta   90.00
_cell.angle_gamma   90.00
#
_symmetry.space_group_name_H-M   'P 1'
#
loop_
_entity.id
_entity.type
_entity.pdbx_description
1 polymer ?
#
loop_
_entity_poly.entity_id
_entity_poly.type
_entity_poly.pdbx_seq_one_letter_code
_entity_poly.pdbx_strand_id
1 'polypeptide(L)'
;PRADEAIPDAPGVDEGSEHKTEEYELLPSYVLKASGEKLGPWTFARLMEALATGQLQRGDRIDFVGRGMQAVDDIEELKRFFPAITATTGKLAGPGQPDFHEQIGAASMLSILMRVLAQRETGVLFAERADETGEGGRKELYFVGGRLHHVASSNASELLGEYLVRRGKLEREELDLALAVLPRYSGRMGDTLISMGLVGPVDIFRAIREQGRDRVADLFLWRGGEATFYRGHTAPHVEFPLDLELPTLMLAGLEAAKPGDAPMDEHRQNVDRTLGPSSSSSEAPLLDGVIWPPLVARVQTLVKQPMKLREVLQAAARAGGLTAGEVLRGLEILLAARLVRYEE
;
A
#
# COMPACT_ATOMS: atom_id res chain seq x y z
N PRO A 1 -14.40 -50.28 67.82
CA PRO A 1 -13.37 -49.20 67.71
C PRO A 1 -12.47 -49.47 66.49
N ARG A 2 -12.53 -48.78 65.36
CA ARG A 2 -12.92 -47.41 64.97
C ARG A 2 -13.56 -47.53 63.56
N ALA A 3 -14.79 -47.06 63.38
CA ALA A 3 -15.15 -45.77 62.77
C ALA A 3 -14.87 -45.71 61.25
N ASP A 4 -15.90 -46.04 60.47
CA ASP A 4 -16.11 -45.62 59.09
C ASP A 4 -16.19 -44.09 59.02
N GLU A 5 -15.33 -43.46 58.21
CA GLU A 5 -15.51 -42.08 57.77
C GLU A 5 -15.89 -42.08 56.29
N ALA A 6 -17.14 -41.68 56.03
CA ALA A 6 -17.70 -41.45 54.72
C ALA A 6 -17.10 -40.19 54.08
N ILE A 7 -16.66 -40.30 52.83
CA ILE A 7 -16.32 -39.17 51.96
C ILE A 7 -17.62 -38.73 51.28
N PRO A 8 -18.01 -37.43 51.33
CA PRO A 8 -19.28 -36.98 50.77
C PRO A 8 -19.24 -36.89 49.24
N ASP A 9 -20.38 -37.25 48.62
CA ASP A 9 -20.70 -37.17 47.20
C ASP A 9 -20.22 -35.87 46.54
N ALA A 10 -19.47 -36.01 45.45
CA ALA A 10 -19.25 -34.93 44.51
C ALA A 10 -20.57 -34.58 43.81
N PRO A 11 -20.97 -33.30 43.73
CA PRO A 11 -22.17 -32.92 43.00
C PRO A 11 -21.97 -33.20 41.50
N GLY A 12 -23.02 -33.76 40.89
CA GLY A 12 -23.05 -34.18 39.49
C GLY A 12 -22.54 -33.12 38.53
N VAL A 13 -21.80 -33.60 37.53
CA VAL A 13 -21.44 -32.83 36.34
C VAL A 13 -22.75 -32.43 35.66
N ASP A 14 -23.08 -31.15 35.76
CA ASP A 14 -24.17 -30.52 35.00
C ASP A 14 -23.73 -30.47 33.53
N GLU A 15 -24.09 -31.51 32.77
CA GLU A 15 -24.08 -31.50 31.31
C GLU A 15 -25.17 -30.51 30.84
N GLY A 16 -24.84 -29.22 30.85
CA GLY A 16 -25.87 -28.19 30.71
C GLY A 16 -25.39 -26.77 30.47
N SER A 17 -24.31 -26.54 29.72
CA SER A 17 -24.09 -25.23 29.09
C SER A 17 -23.21 -25.33 27.84
N GLU A 18 -23.75 -25.97 26.80
CA GLU A 18 -23.44 -25.51 25.45
C GLU A 18 -23.93 -24.06 25.35
N HIS A 19 -23.05 -23.11 25.59
CA HIS A 19 -23.26 -21.76 25.07
C HIS A 19 -23.31 -21.88 23.55
N LYS A 20 -24.55 -22.00 23.06
CA LYS A 20 -24.90 -21.83 21.66
C LYS A 20 -24.20 -20.56 21.20
N THR A 21 -23.18 -20.68 20.35
CA THR A 21 -22.64 -19.55 19.61
C THR A 21 -23.81 -19.03 18.80
N GLU A 22 -24.49 -17.99 19.29
CA GLU A 22 -25.44 -17.24 18.47
C GLU A 22 -24.66 -16.86 17.22
N GLU A 23 -25.13 -17.30 16.05
CA GLU A 23 -24.65 -16.85 14.76
C GLU A 23 -24.61 -15.32 14.82
N TYR A 24 -23.42 -14.75 14.97
CA TYR A 24 -23.27 -13.31 15.02
C TYR A 24 -23.37 -12.80 13.58
N GLU A 25 -24.60 -12.57 13.11
CA GLU A 25 -24.83 -11.88 11.84
C GLU A 25 -24.38 -10.42 12.00
N LEU A 26 -23.32 -10.02 11.27
CA LEU A 26 -22.97 -8.61 11.20
C LEU A 26 -24.09 -7.85 10.51
N LEU A 27 -24.72 -6.95 11.26
CA LEU A 27 -25.68 -6.03 10.70
C LEU A 27 -24.95 -5.05 9.74
N PRO A 28 -25.45 -4.87 8.51
CA PRO A 28 -24.85 -3.93 7.57
C PRO A 28 -24.89 -2.50 8.11
N SER A 29 -23.94 -1.66 7.66
CA SER A 29 -23.93 -0.26 8.08
C SER A 29 -24.89 0.58 7.23
N TYR A 30 -25.53 1.55 7.85
CA TYR A 30 -26.42 2.51 7.19
C TYR A 30 -25.94 3.93 7.47
N VAL A 31 -26.06 4.80 6.48
CA VAL A 31 -25.70 6.21 6.57
C VAL A 31 -26.95 7.07 6.43
N LEU A 32 -27.05 8.09 7.25
CA LEU A 32 -27.97 9.21 7.08
C LEU A 32 -27.14 10.47 6.84
N LYS A 33 -27.14 10.95 5.59
CA LYS A 33 -26.47 12.21 5.25
C LYS A 33 -27.15 13.40 5.89
N ALA A 34 -26.43 14.50 6.07
CA ALA A 34 -26.98 15.76 6.54
C ALA A 34 -28.14 16.29 5.67
N SER A 35 -28.17 15.92 4.38
CA SER A 35 -29.27 16.20 3.45
C SER A 35 -30.57 15.42 3.73
N GLY A 36 -30.54 14.43 4.64
CA GLY A 36 -31.64 13.51 4.92
C GLY A 36 -31.64 12.25 4.03
N GLU A 37 -30.71 12.14 3.09
CA GLU A 37 -30.53 10.94 2.25
C GLU A 37 -30.07 9.75 3.09
N LYS A 38 -30.73 8.60 2.94
CA LYS A 38 -30.34 7.34 3.57
C LYS A 38 -29.62 6.46 2.57
N LEU A 39 -28.43 5.98 2.93
CA LEU A 39 -27.60 5.10 2.12
C LEU A 39 -27.31 3.81 2.88
N GLY A 40 -27.10 2.73 2.14
CA GLY A 40 -26.89 1.39 2.68
C GLY A 40 -27.79 0.35 2.01
N PRO A 41 -27.63 -0.95 2.33
CA PRO A 41 -26.63 -1.50 3.26
C PRO A 41 -25.20 -1.37 2.72
N TRP A 42 -24.27 -0.89 3.55
CA TRP A 42 -22.85 -0.73 3.18
C TRP A 42 -21.95 -1.65 4.00
N THR A 43 -20.92 -2.18 3.34
CA THR A 43 -19.81 -2.88 3.99
C THR A 43 -18.90 -1.88 4.70
N PHE A 44 -18.11 -2.36 5.67
CA PHE A 44 -17.06 -1.54 6.30
C PHE A 44 -16.15 -0.91 5.25
N ALA A 45 -15.69 -1.70 4.28
CA ALA A 45 -14.79 -1.24 3.23
C ALA A 45 -15.38 -0.08 2.42
N ARG A 46 -16.66 -0.16 2.01
CA ARG A 46 -17.35 0.94 1.32
C ARG A 46 -17.52 2.18 2.20
N LEU A 47 -17.82 2.00 3.49
CA LEU A 47 -17.91 3.11 4.43
C LEU A 47 -16.58 3.87 4.54
N MET A 48 -15.47 3.14 4.65
CA MET A 48 -14.13 3.73 4.74
C MET A 48 -13.73 4.47 3.47
N GLU A 49 -14.02 3.89 2.30
CA GLU A 49 -13.81 4.56 1.03
C GLU A 49 -14.64 5.84 0.92
N ALA A 50 -15.92 5.81 1.31
CA ALA A 50 -16.78 6.98 1.28
C ALA A 50 -16.29 8.11 2.22
N LEU A 51 -15.71 7.76 3.38
CA LEU A 51 -15.02 8.72 4.26
C LEU A 51 -13.76 9.30 3.63
N ALA A 52 -12.90 8.44 3.08
CA ALA A 52 -11.61 8.84 2.53
C ALA A 52 -11.72 9.65 1.24
N THR A 53 -12.77 9.40 0.43
CA THR A 53 -13.08 10.15 -0.80
C THR A 53 -13.92 11.40 -0.56
N GLY A 54 -14.34 11.66 0.68
CA GLY A 54 -15.18 12.81 1.03
C GLY A 54 -16.64 12.70 0.58
N GLN A 55 -17.09 11.50 0.15
CA GLN A 55 -18.51 11.21 -0.09
C GLN A 55 -19.34 11.25 1.20
N LEU A 56 -18.70 10.95 2.33
CA LEU A 56 -19.20 11.18 3.69
C LEU A 56 -18.53 12.40 4.31
N GLN A 57 -19.33 13.27 4.89
CA GLN A 57 -18.89 14.54 5.45
C GLN A 57 -19.06 14.58 6.98
N ARG A 58 -18.35 15.52 7.60
CA ARG A 58 -18.58 15.88 9.00
C ARG A 58 -20.02 16.38 9.16
N GLY A 59 -20.79 15.76 10.04
CA GLY A 59 -22.22 16.00 10.21
C GLY A 59 -23.15 14.89 9.67
N ASP A 60 -22.64 13.95 8.87
CA ASP A 60 -23.37 12.74 8.54
C ASP A 60 -23.49 11.82 9.77
N ARG A 61 -24.49 10.94 9.78
CA ARG A 61 -24.70 9.95 10.84
C ARG A 61 -24.57 8.54 10.28
N ILE A 62 -23.95 7.66 11.05
CA ILE A 62 -23.72 6.27 10.65
C ILE A 62 -24.24 5.35 11.75
N ASP A 63 -25.05 4.37 11.35
CA ASP A 63 -25.27 3.16 12.13
C ASP A 63 -24.16 2.18 11.79
N PHE A 64 -23.12 2.17 12.62
CA PHE A 64 -21.91 1.41 12.36
C PHE A 64 -22.04 0.00 12.91
N VAL A 65 -22.21 -0.98 12.01
CA VAL A 65 -22.34 -2.41 12.35
C VAL A 65 -23.46 -2.65 13.38
N GLY A 66 -24.62 -1.99 13.18
CA GLY A 66 -25.80 -2.16 14.03
C GLY A 66 -25.69 -1.58 15.45
N ARG A 67 -24.76 -0.65 15.69
CA ARG A 67 -24.57 0.00 17.01
C ARG A 67 -25.42 1.25 17.22
N GLY A 68 -26.33 1.52 16.28
CA GLY A 68 -27.22 2.68 16.30
C GLY A 68 -26.57 3.91 15.68
N MET A 69 -27.42 4.84 15.24
CA MET A 69 -27.02 6.05 14.51
C MET A 69 -26.23 7.03 15.38
N GLN A 70 -24.93 7.15 15.12
CA GLN A 70 -24.00 8.08 15.77
C GLN A 70 -23.46 9.09 14.75
N ALA A 71 -23.05 10.27 15.19
CA ALA A 71 -22.39 11.21 14.28
C ALA A 71 -21.03 10.65 13.87
N VAL A 72 -20.61 10.82 12.62
CA VAL A 72 -19.31 10.29 12.17
C VAL A 72 -18.16 10.83 13.03
N ASP A 73 -18.27 12.09 13.46
CA ASP A 73 -17.29 12.77 14.32
C ASP A 73 -17.25 12.23 15.76
N ASP A 74 -18.17 11.35 16.17
CA ASP A 74 -18.19 10.75 17.50
C ASP A 74 -17.61 9.33 17.50
N ILE A 75 -17.49 8.71 16.32
CA ILE A 75 -17.00 7.33 16.17
C ILE A 75 -15.46 7.35 16.11
N GLU A 76 -14.80 7.00 17.21
CA GLU A 76 -13.34 7.07 17.36
C GLU A 76 -12.59 6.23 16.32
N GLU A 77 -13.17 5.11 15.91
CA GLU A 77 -12.64 4.19 14.91
C GLU A 77 -12.60 4.85 13.52
N LEU A 78 -13.58 5.69 13.21
CA LEU A 78 -13.69 6.37 11.91
C LEU A 78 -12.87 7.66 11.87
N LYS A 79 -12.62 8.30 13.02
CA LYS A 79 -11.78 9.52 13.14
C LYS A 79 -10.43 9.38 12.42
N ARG A 80 -9.83 8.19 12.49
CA ARG A 80 -8.50 7.87 11.93
C ARG A 80 -8.48 7.79 10.41
N PHE A 81 -9.63 7.64 9.77
CA PHE A 81 -9.76 7.48 8.32
C PHE A 81 -10.32 8.69 7.61
N PHE A 82 -10.69 9.74 8.36
CA PHE A 82 -10.87 11.04 7.74
C PHE A 82 -9.53 11.49 7.16
N PRO A 83 -9.55 12.12 5.97
CA PRO A 83 -8.38 12.85 5.50
C PRO A 83 -7.88 13.79 6.59
N ALA A 84 -6.57 13.87 6.79
CA ALA A 84 -5.99 14.88 7.67
C ALA A 84 -6.49 16.26 7.21
N ILE A 85 -7.25 16.96 8.07
CA ILE A 85 -7.79 18.27 7.73
C ILE A 85 -6.66 19.29 7.75
N THR A 86 -6.20 19.69 6.58
CA THR A 86 -5.59 21.00 6.37
C THR A 86 -6.73 21.99 6.11
N ALA A 87 -6.71 23.12 6.82
CA ALA A 87 -7.88 23.94 7.15
C ALA A 87 -8.55 24.76 6.03
N THR A 88 -8.57 24.32 4.75
CA THR A 88 -9.15 25.18 3.69
C THR A 88 -9.79 24.40 2.53
N THR A 89 -11.12 24.52 2.45
CA THR A 89 -12.01 24.23 1.30
C THR A 89 -12.08 22.79 0.80
N GLY A 90 -13.27 22.34 0.39
CA GLY A 90 -13.59 20.96 -0.05
C GLY A 90 -12.93 20.49 -1.37
N LYS A 91 -11.73 21.00 -1.68
CA LYS A 91 -10.73 20.38 -2.54
C LYS A 91 -9.51 20.18 -1.64
N LEU A 92 -9.15 18.94 -1.34
CA LEU A 92 -8.09 18.60 -0.39
C LEU A 92 -6.73 19.13 -0.87
N ALA A 93 -6.42 20.39 -0.56
CA ALA A 93 -5.12 20.98 -0.83
C ALA A 93 -4.08 20.29 0.08
N GLY A 94 -2.97 19.88 -0.51
CA GLY A 94 -1.79 19.50 0.25
C GLY A 94 -1.30 20.66 1.13
N PRO A 95 -0.23 20.48 1.91
CA PRO A 95 0.19 21.42 2.97
C PRO A 95 0.70 22.80 2.47
N GLY A 96 0.41 23.21 1.24
CA GLY A 96 0.81 24.48 0.66
C GLY A 96 1.02 24.37 -0.84
N GLN A 97 2.05 25.03 -1.36
CA GLN A 97 2.50 24.86 -2.74
C GLN A 97 3.35 23.58 -2.84
N PRO A 98 3.09 22.68 -3.79
CA PRO A 98 3.92 21.48 -3.96
C PRO A 98 5.32 21.84 -4.46
N ASP A 99 6.33 21.10 -3.98
CA ASP A 99 7.71 21.18 -4.46
C ASP A 99 7.84 20.72 -5.92
N PHE A 100 7.00 19.75 -6.31
CA PHE A 100 6.78 19.37 -7.69
C PHE A 100 5.41 18.71 -7.86
N HIS A 101 4.89 18.77 -9.08
CA HIS A 101 3.70 18.06 -9.50
C HIS A 101 3.95 17.38 -10.84
N GLU A 102 3.38 16.20 -11.04
CA GLU A 102 3.59 15.36 -12.23
C GLU A 102 2.29 14.64 -12.59
N GLN A 103 2.09 14.35 -13.88
CA GLN A 103 1.03 13.44 -14.30
C GLN A 103 1.43 11.99 -14.04
N ILE A 104 0.52 11.18 -13.50
CA ILE A 104 0.80 9.80 -13.12
C ILE A 104 0.83 8.89 -14.36
N GLY A 105 1.92 8.15 -14.48
CA GLY A 105 2.14 7.04 -15.40
C GLY A 105 3.36 6.24 -14.95
N ALA A 106 3.58 5.05 -15.53
CA ALA A 106 4.69 4.19 -15.11
C ALA A 106 6.08 4.87 -15.18
N ALA A 107 6.36 5.60 -16.26
CA ALA A 107 7.64 6.30 -16.45
C ALA A 107 7.81 7.50 -15.50
N SER A 108 6.75 8.28 -15.26
CA SER A 108 6.81 9.41 -14.33
C SER A 108 6.91 8.91 -12.89
N MET A 109 6.21 7.83 -12.52
CA MET A 109 6.32 7.23 -11.18
C MET A 109 7.71 6.66 -10.90
N LEU A 110 8.33 6.00 -11.89
CA LEU A 110 9.75 5.62 -11.80
C LEU A 110 10.64 6.84 -11.54
N SER A 111 10.43 7.92 -12.30
CA SER A 111 11.23 9.15 -12.21
C SER A 111 11.04 9.85 -10.85
N ILE A 112 9.82 9.90 -10.32
CA ILE A 112 9.49 10.44 -8.99
C ILE A 112 10.22 9.66 -7.91
N LEU A 113 10.11 8.32 -7.91
CA LEU A 113 10.79 7.49 -6.92
C LEU A 113 12.31 7.61 -7.04
N MET A 114 12.84 7.74 -8.26
CA MET A 114 14.29 7.90 -8.49
C MET A 114 14.79 9.24 -7.94
N ARG A 115 14.01 10.31 -8.14
CA ARG A 115 14.29 11.63 -7.57
C ARG A 115 14.32 11.58 -6.05
N VAL A 116 13.30 10.98 -5.43
CA VAL A 116 13.20 10.81 -3.96
C VAL A 116 14.39 10.03 -3.42
N LEU A 117 14.80 8.95 -4.10
CA LEU A 117 15.96 8.14 -3.73
C LEU A 117 17.26 8.94 -3.81
N ALA A 118 17.56 9.53 -4.98
CA ALA A 118 18.81 10.24 -5.22
C ALA A 118 18.98 11.45 -4.29
N GLN A 119 17.90 12.19 -4.05
CA GLN A 119 17.93 13.38 -3.20
C GLN A 119 17.74 13.05 -1.71
N ARG A 120 17.58 11.76 -1.35
CA ARG A 120 17.28 11.28 0.01
C ARG A 120 16.13 12.06 0.66
N GLU A 121 15.09 12.32 -0.13
CA GLU A 121 14.01 13.21 0.25
C GLU A 121 13.25 12.69 1.49
N THR A 122 12.78 13.64 2.29
CA THR A 122 11.83 13.41 3.39
C THR A 122 10.61 14.27 3.11
N GLY A 123 9.43 13.67 3.05
CA GLY A 123 8.22 14.35 2.60
C GLY A 123 7.08 13.39 2.28
N VAL A 124 6.01 13.94 1.72
CA VAL A 124 4.83 13.17 1.30
C VAL A 124 4.55 13.38 -0.18
N LEU A 125 4.25 12.30 -0.89
CA LEU A 125 3.68 12.31 -2.24
C LEU A 125 2.19 11.97 -2.13
N PHE A 126 1.32 12.89 -2.55
CA PHE A 126 -0.09 12.60 -2.78
C PHE A 126 -0.27 12.19 -4.24
N ALA A 127 -0.86 11.01 -4.46
CA ALA A 127 -1.24 10.52 -5.78
C ALA A 127 -2.76 10.45 -5.84
N GLU A 128 -3.36 11.24 -6.73
CA GLU A 128 -4.81 11.39 -6.84
C GLU A 128 -5.27 11.16 -8.28
N ARG A 129 -6.33 10.38 -8.47
CA ARG A 129 -6.99 10.22 -9.76
C ARG A 129 -8.47 10.39 -9.53
N ALA A 130 -9.12 11.31 -10.24
CA ALA A 130 -10.57 11.33 -10.35
C ALA A 130 -11.00 10.36 -11.46
N ASP A 131 -12.06 9.60 -11.24
CA ASP A 131 -12.80 8.98 -12.33
C ASP A 131 -14.13 9.72 -12.57
N GLU A 132 -14.80 9.40 -13.68
CA GLU A 132 -16.08 10.02 -14.06
C GLU A 132 -17.24 9.65 -13.11
N THR A 133 -17.05 8.64 -12.27
CA THR A 133 -18.04 8.10 -11.33
C THR A 133 -17.88 8.58 -9.88
N GLY A 134 -16.81 9.33 -9.57
CA GLY A 134 -16.47 9.78 -8.21
C GLY A 134 -15.79 8.72 -7.33
N GLU A 135 -15.33 7.61 -7.91
CA GLU A 135 -14.56 6.51 -7.28
C GLU A 135 -13.05 6.67 -7.54
N GLY A 136 -12.62 7.93 -7.58
CA GLY A 136 -11.23 8.30 -7.68
C GLY A 136 -10.38 7.75 -6.53
N GLY A 137 -9.21 7.20 -6.86
CA GLY A 137 -8.26 6.70 -5.86
C GLY A 137 -7.37 7.83 -5.35
N ARG A 138 -7.09 7.84 -4.04
CA ARG A 138 -6.06 8.65 -3.41
C ARG A 138 -5.09 7.76 -2.66
N LYS A 139 -3.79 7.99 -2.85
CA LYS A 139 -2.73 7.39 -2.04
C LYS A 139 -1.79 8.45 -1.51
N GLU A 140 -1.23 8.19 -0.33
CA GLU A 140 -0.27 9.06 0.33
C GLU A 140 0.97 8.24 0.64
N LEU A 141 2.11 8.60 0.04
CA LEU A 141 3.38 7.92 0.25
C LEU A 141 4.28 8.86 1.07
N TYR A 142 4.63 8.43 2.27
CA TYR A 142 5.50 9.19 3.17
C TYR A 142 6.91 8.62 3.13
N PHE A 143 7.87 9.50 2.89
CA PHE A 143 9.28 9.16 2.74
C PHE A 143 10.11 9.78 3.85
N VAL A 144 11.11 9.02 4.30
CA VAL A 144 12.13 9.48 5.26
C VAL A 144 13.50 9.08 4.73
N GLY A 145 14.36 10.05 4.44
CA GLY A 145 15.72 9.81 3.96
C GLY A 145 15.81 8.98 2.68
N GLY A 146 14.86 9.13 1.74
CA GLY A 146 14.83 8.36 0.50
C GLY A 146 14.31 6.92 0.64
N ARG A 147 13.62 6.59 1.75
CA ARG A 147 12.94 5.31 1.96
C ARG A 147 11.44 5.52 2.13
N LEU A 148 10.64 4.54 1.72
CA LEU A 148 9.20 4.56 1.99
C LEU A 148 8.96 4.16 3.46
N HIS A 149 8.50 5.12 4.24
CA HIS A 149 8.26 4.97 5.67
C HIS A 149 6.81 4.56 5.97
N HIS A 150 5.86 5.13 5.24
CA HIS A 150 4.43 4.80 5.37
C HIS A 150 3.70 4.98 4.04
N VAL A 151 2.62 4.22 3.83
CA VAL A 151 1.69 4.44 2.73
C VAL A 151 0.25 4.29 3.19
N ALA A 152 -0.58 5.28 2.87
CA ALA A 152 -2.03 5.26 3.09
C ALA A 152 -2.77 5.23 1.74
N SER A 153 -3.99 4.71 1.75
CA SER A 153 -4.85 4.60 0.57
C SER A 153 -6.31 4.77 0.95
N SER A 154 -7.07 5.46 0.10
CA SER A 154 -8.53 5.60 0.22
C SER A 154 -9.30 4.41 -0.34
N ASN A 155 -8.63 3.50 -1.08
CA ASN A 155 -9.30 2.37 -1.74
C ASN A 155 -9.72 1.31 -0.71
N ALA A 156 -11.03 1.04 -0.65
CA ALA A 156 -11.67 0.02 0.19
C ALA A 156 -10.96 -1.34 0.12
N SER A 157 -10.63 -1.79 -1.09
CA SER A 157 -10.02 -3.10 -1.34
C SER A 157 -8.56 -3.20 -0.88
N GLU A 158 -7.97 -2.10 -0.45
CA GLU A 158 -6.60 -2.02 0.05
C GLU A 158 -6.55 -1.92 1.57
N LEU A 159 -7.67 -1.94 2.29
CA LEU A 159 -7.68 -2.02 3.75
C LEU A 159 -6.99 -3.32 4.23
N LEU A 160 -6.37 -3.30 5.41
CA LEU A 160 -5.60 -4.46 5.93
C LEU A 160 -6.42 -5.74 6.01
N GLY A 161 -7.65 -5.68 6.54
CA GLY A 161 -8.54 -6.83 6.61
C GLY A 161 -8.88 -7.39 5.23
N GLU A 162 -9.33 -6.55 4.31
CA GLU A 162 -9.64 -6.94 2.92
C GLU A 162 -8.42 -7.52 2.19
N TYR A 163 -7.24 -6.93 2.43
CA TYR A 163 -5.99 -7.43 1.89
C TYR A 163 -5.68 -8.84 2.39
N LEU A 164 -5.83 -9.10 3.69
CA LEU A 164 -5.59 -10.42 4.29
C LEU A 164 -6.56 -11.47 3.74
N VAL A 165 -7.84 -11.12 3.59
CA VAL A 165 -8.85 -12.00 2.98
C VAL A 165 -8.49 -12.34 1.53
N ARG A 166 -8.16 -11.34 0.71
CA ARG A 166 -7.74 -11.56 -0.68
C ARG A 166 -6.48 -12.43 -0.79
N ARG A 167 -5.60 -12.39 0.20
CA ARG A 167 -4.38 -13.21 0.25
C ARG A 167 -4.59 -14.59 0.89
N GLY A 168 -5.82 -14.95 1.29
CA GLY A 168 -6.14 -16.21 1.96
C GLY A 168 -5.44 -16.35 3.32
N LYS A 169 -5.23 -15.23 4.01
CA LYS A 169 -4.60 -15.17 5.35
C LYS A 169 -5.62 -14.97 6.48
N LEU A 170 -6.87 -14.71 6.11
CA LEU A 170 -7.99 -14.45 6.99
C LEU A 170 -9.24 -14.86 6.23
N GLU A 171 -10.17 -15.59 6.84
CA GLU A 171 -11.46 -15.90 6.23
C GLU A 171 -12.39 -14.68 6.30
N ARG A 172 -13.41 -14.63 5.45
CA ARG A 172 -14.35 -13.48 5.41
C ARG A 172 -15.07 -13.33 6.75
N GLU A 173 -15.52 -14.44 7.31
CA GLU A 173 -16.25 -14.54 8.57
C GLU A 173 -15.37 -14.07 9.76
N GLU A 174 -14.06 -14.33 9.70
CA GLU A 174 -13.10 -13.89 10.71
C GLU A 174 -12.88 -12.37 10.66
N LEU A 175 -12.80 -11.80 9.46
CA LEU A 175 -12.75 -10.34 9.28
C LEU A 175 -14.02 -9.67 9.81
N ASP A 176 -15.17 -10.25 9.48
CA ASP A 176 -16.47 -9.78 9.90
C ASP A 176 -16.57 -9.78 11.45
N LEU A 177 -16.16 -10.86 12.11
CA LEU A 177 -16.07 -10.91 13.58
C LEU A 177 -15.10 -9.85 14.15
N ALA A 178 -13.92 -9.66 13.52
CA ALA A 178 -12.95 -8.66 13.95
C ALA A 178 -13.50 -7.22 13.86
N LEU A 179 -14.27 -6.91 12.81
CA LEU A 179 -14.93 -5.61 12.65
C LEU A 179 -15.98 -5.36 13.75
N ALA A 180 -16.73 -6.39 14.14
CA ALA A 180 -17.72 -6.29 15.20
C ALA A 180 -17.13 -6.01 16.59
N VAL A 181 -15.87 -6.35 16.84
CA VAL A 181 -15.20 -6.10 18.12
C VAL A 181 -14.12 -5.00 18.05
N LEU A 182 -13.92 -4.39 16.89
CA LEU A 182 -12.91 -3.35 16.62
C LEU A 182 -12.82 -2.21 17.67
N PRO A 183 -13.93 -1.69 18.26
CA PRO A 183 -13.88 -0.68 19.33
C PRO A 183 -13.15 -1.12 20.58
N ARG A 184 -13.24 -2.41 20.91
CA ARG A 184 -12.62 -2.98 22.11
C ARG A 184 -11.10 -2.91 22.04
N TYR A 185 -10.55 -2.70 20.84
CA TYR A 185 -9.13 -2.65 20.53
C TYR A 185 -8.72 -1.31 19.89
N SER A 186 -9.33 -0.20 20.31
CA SER A 186 -8.97 1.17 19.91
C SER A 186 -9.06 1.44 18.39
N GLY A 187 -9.91 0.70 17.67
CA GLY A 187 -10.08 0.91 16.23
C GLY A 187 -9.00 0.25 15.35
N ARG A 188 -8.07 -0.52 15.93
CA ARG A 188 -6.88 -1.00 15.21
C ARG A 188 -7.05 -2.41 14.68
N MET A 189 -7.23 -2.53 13.38
CA MET A 189 -7.45 -3.84 12.74
C MET A 189 -6.33 -4.85 13.04
N GLY A 190 -5.05 -4.44 12.93
CA GLY A 190 -3.93 -5.34 13.21
C GLY A 190 -3.94 -5.87 14.65
N ASP A 191 -4.13 -4.98 15.63
CA ASP A 191 -4.19 -5.36 17.04
C ASP A 191 -5.40 -6.20 17.38
N THR A 192 -6.55 -5.90 16.78
CA THR A 192 -7.77 -6.71 16.92
C THR A 192 -7.51 -8.14 16.45
N LEU A 193 -6.95 -8.31 15.25
CA LEU A 193 -6.67 -9.62 14.67
C LEU A 193 -5.64 -10.41 15.51
N ILE A 194 -4.63 -9.74 16.04
CA ILE A 194 -3.64 -10.34 16.95
C ILE A 194 -4.29 -10.75 18.26
N SER A 195 -5.08 -9.86 18.86
CA SER A 195 -5.70 -10.10 20.17
C SER A 195 -6.74 -11.21 20.13
N MET A 196 -7.40 -11.39 18.99
CA MET A 196 -8.33 -12.49 18.75
C MET A 196 -7.63 -13.81 18.38
N GLY A 197 -6.31 -13.81 18.19
CA GLY A 197 -5.56 -14.99 17.78
C GLY A 197 -5.79 -15.42 16.32
N LEU A 198 -6.41 -14.58 15.50
CA LEU A 198 -6.72 -14.85 14.09
C LEU A 198 -5.48 -14.75 13.21
N VAL A 199 -4.60 -13.78 13.50
CA VAL A 199 -3.34 -13.60 12.77
C VAL A 199 -2.20 -13.29 13.72
N GLY A 200 -1.07 -13.95 13.56
CA GLY A 200 0.12 -13.72 14.38
C GLY A 200 0.75 -12.34 14.17
N PRO A 201 1.42 -11.74 15.19
CA PRO A 201 2.05 -10.42 15.05
C PRO A 201 3.07 -10.31 13.91
N VAL A 202 3.86 -11.37 13.69
CA VAL A 202 4.86 -11.43 12.61
C VAL A 202 4.19 -11.42 11.24
N ASP A 203 3.08 -12.14 11.10
CA ASP A 203 2.33 -12.23 9.84
C ASP A 203 1.58 -10.93 9.55
N ILE A 204 1.03 -10.25 10.57
CA ILE A 204 0.47 -8.90 10.43
C ILE A 204 1.54 -7.92 9.93
N PHE A 205 2.72 -7.92 10.55
CA PHE A 205 3.81 -7.03 10.11
C PHE A 205 4.25 -7.32 8.67
N ARG A 206 4.37 -8.60 8.31
CA ARG A 206 4.69 -9.02 6.93
C ARG A 206 3.61 -8.55 5.96
N ALA A 207 2.33 -8.75 6.29
CA ALA A 207 1.22 -8.34 5.46
C ALA A 207 1.17 -6.83 5.25
N ILE A 208 1.44 -6.03 6.29
CA ILE A 208 1.53 -4.57 6.19
C ILE A 208 2.65 -4.13 5.22
N ARG A 209 3.83 -4.78 5.27
CA ARG A 209 4.93 -4.48 4.34
C ARG A 209 4.62 -4.90 2.91
N GLU A 210 4.03 -6.08 2.72
CA GLU A 210 3.62 -6.56 1.40
C GLU A 210 2.53 -5.68 0.79
N GLN A 211 1.51 -5.32 1.58
CA GLN A 211 0.48 -4.37 1.19
C GLN A 211 1.09 -3.02 0.82
N GLY A 212 2.06 -2.52 1.58
CA GLY A 212 2.76 -1.28 1.26
C GLY A 212 3.47 -1.35 -0.09
N ARG A 213 4.15 -2.47 -0.37
CA ARG A 213 4.79 -2.74 -1.67
C ARG A 213 3.77 -2.74 -2.81
N ASP A 214 2.64 -3.43 -2.62
CA ASP A 214 1.59 -3.55 -3.63
C ASP A 214 0.90 -2.22 -3.92
N ARG A 215 0.67 -1.38 -2.89
CA ARG A 215 0.12 -0.03 -3.06
C ARG A 215 1.01 0.87 -3.91
N VAL A 216 2.32 0.76 -3.78
CA VAL A 216 3.26 1.50 -4.66
C VAL A 216 3.28 0.91 -6.06
N ALA A 217 3.24 -0.43 -6.20
CA ALA A 217 3.17 -1.06 -7.51
C ALA A 217 1.88 -0.69 -8.28
N ASP A 218 0.75 -0.57 -7.59
CA ASP A 218 -0.53 -0.12 -8.16
C ASP A 218 -0.42 1.27 -8.82
N LEU A 219 0.36 2.20 -8.26
CA LEU A 219 0.55 3.54 -8.85
C LEU A 219 1.22 3.51 -10.23
N PHE A 220 2.00 2.47 -10.55
CA PHE A 220 2.58 2.31 -11.89
C PHE A 220 1.53 1.89 -12.93
N LEU A 221 0.38 1.34 -12.49
CA LEU A 221 -0.73 0.94 -13.35
C LEU A 221 -1.67 2.10 -13.69
N TRP A 222 -1.56 3.22 -12.97
CA TRP A 222 -2.40 4.38 -13.21
C TRP A 222 -2.02 5.04 -14.53
N ARG A 223 -3.00 5.18 -15.44
CA ARG A 223 -2.83 5.79 -16.77
C ARG A 223 -3.18 7.29 -16.80
N GLY A 224 -3.19 7.91 -15.63
CA GLY A 224 -3.61 9.29 -15.43
C GLY A 224 -3.88 9.56 -13.95
N GLY A 225 -4.04 10.84 -13.63
CA GLY A 225 -4.04 11.34 -12.25
C GLY A 225 -2.85 12.25 -12.01
N GLU A 226 -2.81 12.89 -10.85
CA GLU A 226 -1.81 13.87 -10.47
C GLU A 226 -1.03 13.39 -9.24
N ALA A 227 0.28 13.52 -9.30
CA ALA A 227 1.17 13.30 -8.17
C ALA A 227 1.72 14.65 -7.70
N THR A 228 1.54 15.00 -6.43
CA THR A 228 2.09 16.24 -5.84
C THR A 228 2.96 15.92 -4.63
N PHE A 229 4.17 16.46 -4.60
CA PHE A 229 5.12 16.20 -3.50
C PHE A 229 5.34 17.42 -2.63
N TYR A 230 5.46 17.18 -1.33
CA TYR A 230 5.69 18.21 -0.31
C TYR A 230 6.81 17.75 0.63
N ARG A 231 7.95 18.44 0.59
CA ARG A 231 9.13 18.18 1.41
C ARG A 231 8.85 18.54 2.88
N GLY A 232 9.53 17.87 3.80
CA GLY A 232 9.49 18.14 5.23
C GLY A 232 8.25 17.63 5.97
N HIS A 233 7.29 17.03 5.26
CA HIS A 233 6.07 16.48 5.85
C HIS A 233 6.25 15.00 6.20
N THR A 234 5.92 14.64 7.43
CA THR A 234 5.93 13.26 7.92
C THR A 234 4.52 12.80 8.19
N ALA A 235 4.31 11.48 8.18
CA ALA A 235 3.03 10.92 8.56
C ALA A 235 2.70 11.31 10.02
N PRO A 236 1.44 11.72 10.29
CA PRO A 236 1.06 12.23 11.61
C PRO A 236 1.15 11.16 12.70
N HIS A 237 0.95 9.88 12.36
CA HIS A 237 1.10 8.74 13.25
C HIS A 237 1.52 7.50 12.46
N VAL A 238 2.64 6.88 12.83
CA VAL A 238 3.14 5.63 12.21
C VAL A 238 3.45 4.64 13.33
N GLU A 239 2.60 3.65 13.50
CA GLU A 239 2.83 2.57 14.48
C GLU A 239 3.86 1.56 13.96
N PHE A 240 3.78 1.25 12.67
CA PHE A 240 4.66 0.30 11.99
C PHE A 240 5.34 0.97 10.80
N PRO A 241 6.60 1.43 10.95
CA PRO A 241 7.35 1.95 9.82
C PRO A 241 7.64 0.81 8.84
N LEU A 242 7.34 1.03 7.57
CA LEU A 242 7.53 0.02 6.53
C LEU A 242 9.00 -0.18 6.18
N ASP A 243 9.75 0.94 6.22
CA ASP A 243 11.16 1.10 5.85
C ASP A 243 11.53 0.30 4.58
N LEU A 244 10.74 0.51 3.52
CA LEU A 244 10.93 -0.16 2.24
C LEU A 244 11.89 0.62 1.34
N GLU A 245 12.84 -0.11 0.75
CA GLU A 245 13.82 0.42 -0.18
C GLU A 245 13.19 0.74 -1.54
N LEU A 246 13.35 1.99 -2.00
CA LEU A 246 12.75 2.44 -3.26
C LEU A 246 13.21 1.66 -4.49
N PRO A 247 14.48 1.22 -4.64
CA PRO A 247 14.88 0.39 -5.77
C PRO A 247 14.05 -0.90 -5.93
N THR A 248 13.67 -1.54 -4.83
CA THR A 248 12.82 -2.74 -4.84
C THR A 248 11.39 -2.39 -5.24
N LEU A 249 10.88 -1.23 -4.82
CA LEU A 249 9.56 -0.73 -5.19
C LEU A 249 9.49 -0.34 -6.66
N MET A 250 10.52 0.30 -7.20
CA MET A 250 10.63 0.62 -8.63
C MET A 250 10.55 -0.64 -9.49
N LEU A 251 11.32 -1.67 -9.13
CA LEU A 251 11.31 -2.94 -9.86
C LEU A 251 9.94 -3.63 -9.77
N ALA A 252 9.30 -3.59 -8.60
CA ALA A 252 7.96 -4.12 -8.40
C ALA A 252 6.90 -3.39 -9.25
N GLY A 253 6.95 -2.06 -9.28
CA GLY A 253 6.05 -1.23 -10.07
C GLY A 253 6.22 -1.44 -11.56
N LEU A 254 7.47 -1.52 -12.04
CA LEU A 254 7.76 -1.84 -13.43
C LEU A 254 7.30 -3.25 -13.82
N GLU A 255 7.45 -4.25 -12.94
CA GLU A 255 6.90 -5.59 -13.19
C GLU A 255 5.38 -5.57 -13.32
N ALA A 256 4.70 -4.83 -12.44
CA ALA A 256 3.24 -4.73 -12.49
C ALA A 256 2.78 -4.05 -13.79
N ALA A 257 3.40 -2.94 -14.18
CA ALA A 257 3.03 -2.20 -15.38
C ALA A 257 3.43 -2.89 -16.69
N LYS A 258 4.53 -3.64 -16.68
CA LYS A 258 5.12 -4.28 -17.86
C LYS A 258 5.47 -5.74 -17.57
N PRO A 259 4.47 -6.62 -17.41
CA PRO A 259 4.69 -7.99 -16.99
C PRO A 259 5.34 -8.84 -18.09
N GLY A 260 6.11 -9.84 -17.67
CA GLY A 260 6.75 -10.78 -18.60
C GLY A 260 7.68 -10.04 -19.55
N ASP A 261 7.55 -10.28 -20.86
CA ASP A 261 8.37 -9.66 -21.91
C ASP A 261 7.75 -8.40 -22.54
N ALA A 262 6.67 -7.84 -21.96
CA ALA A 262 6.02 -6.63 -22.46
C ALA A 262 6.97 -5.43 -22.76
N PRO A 263 8.05 -5.17 -21.98
CA PRO A 263 8.99 -4.10 -22.30
C PRO A 263 9.65 -4.23 -23.69
N MET A 264 9.70 -5.43 -24.29
CA MET A 264 10.30 -5.63 -25.61
C MET A 264 9.64 -4.78 -26.71
N ASP A 265 8.34 -4.48 -26.58
CA ASP A 265 7.63 -3.69 -27.58
C ASP A 265 8.10 -2.24 -27.62
N GLU A 266 8.40 -1.65 -26.47
CA GLU A 266 8.92 -0.29 -26.32
C GLU A 266 10.39 -0.19 -26.75
N HIS A 267 11.18 -1.23 -26.49
CA HIS A 267 12.62 -1.23 -26.75
C HIS A 267 13.00 -1.78 -28.14
N ARG A 268 12.02 -2.23 -28.95
CA ARG A 268 12.26 -2.86 -30.26
C ARG A 268 13.15 -2.03 -31.19
N GLN A 269 12.96 -0.72 -31.21
CA GLN A 269 13.73 0.20 -32.06
C GLN A 269 15.16 0.43 -31.53
N ASN A 270 15.40 0.15 -30.25
CA ASN A 270 16.69 0.36 -29.58
C ASN A 270 17.56 -0.91 -29.53
N VAL A 271 17.08 -2.05 -30.03
CA VAL A 271 17.78 -3.35 -29.97
C VAL A 271 19.18 -3.30 -30.59
N ASP A 272 19.37 -2.46 -31.60
CA ASP A 272 20.65 -2.25 -32.28
C ASP A 272 21.50 -1.11 -31.74
N ARG A 273 20.95 -0.30 -30.84
CA ARG A 273 21.67 0.83 -30.27
C ARG A 273 22.65 0.35 -29.22
N THR A 274 23.80 1.02 -29.17
CA THR A 274 24.82 0.82 -28.16
C THR A 274 24.40 1.53 -26.87
N LEU A 275 24.49 0.81 -25.76
CA LEU A 275 24.36 1.36 -24.41
C LEU A 275 25.67 1.12 -23.66
N GLY A 276 26.03 2.06 -22.80
CA GLY A 276 27.25 2.01 -22.02
C GLY A 276 27.10 2.72 -20.68
N PRO A 277 28.09 2.57 -19.78
CA PRO A 277 28.10 3.31 -18.53
C PRO A 277 28.12 4.82 -18.80
N SER A 278 27.33 5.59 -18.05
CA SER A 278 27.39 7.04 -18.16
C SER A 278 28.70 7.55 -17.52
N SER A 279 29.57 8.15 -18.33
CA SER A 279 30.84 8.76 -17.87
C SER A 279 30.64 10.16 -17.25
N SER A 280 29.44 10.73 -17.40
CA SER A 280 29.07 12.04 -16.88
C SER A 280 27.88 11.90 -15.95
N SER A 281 28.02 12.18 -14.67
CA SER A 281 26.88 12.70 -13.91
C SER A 281 27.32 13.32 -12.58
N SER A 282 26.90 14.57 -12.38
CA SER A 282 26.78 15.21 -11.08
C SER A 282 25.88 14.42 -10.10
N GLU A 283 25.12 13.43 -10.59
CA GLU A 283 24.20 12.59 -9.83
C GLU A 283 24.76 11.22 -9.43
N ALA A 284 25.85 10.71 -10.04
CA ALA A 284 26.46 9.45 -9.60
C ALA A 284 26.81 9.44 -8.10
N PRO A 285 27.37 10.54 -7.51
CA PRO A 285 27.63 10.58 -6.07
C PRO A 285 26.36 10.55 -5.20
N LEU A 286 25.20 10.93 -5.73
CA LEU A 286 23.94 10.95 -4.97
C LEU A 286 23.39 9.53 -4.73
N LEU A 287 23.75 8.59 -5.60
CA LEU A 287 23.35 7.19 -5.51
C LEU A 287 24.45 6.30 -4.91
N ASP A 288 25.51 6.90 -4.37
CA ASP A 288 26.54 6.17 -3.63
C ASP A 288 25.94 5.48 -2.41
N GLY A 289 26.22 4.18 -2.29
CA GLY A 289 25.70 3.33 -1.23
C GLY A 289 24.29 2.79 -1.44
N VAL A 290 23.63 3.09 -2.58
CA VAL A 290 22.34 2.46 -2.93
C VAL A 290 22.55 0.97 -3.18
N ILE A 291 21.75 0.15 -2.49
CA ILE A 291 21.72 -1.30 -2.69
C ILE A 291 20.68 -1.60 -3.77
N TRP A 292 21.16 -1.90 -4.97
CA TRP A 292 20.29 -2.28 -6.09
C TRP A 292 19.74 -3.71 -5.91
N PRO A 293 18.48 -3.98 -6.34
CA PRO A 293 17.95 -5.34 -6.36
C PRO A 293 18.87 -6.26 -7.18
N PRO A 294 19.00 -7.56 -6.82
CA PRO A 294 19.92 -8.48 -7.49
C PRO A 294 19.80 -8.50 -9.01
N LEU A 295 18.57 -8.42 -9.53
CA LEU A 295 18.30 -8.32 -10.96
C LEU A 295 18.94 -7.06 -11.57
N VAL A 296 18.73 -5.88 -10.97
CA VAL A 296 19.28 -4.60 -11.44
C VAL A 296 20.80 -4.59 -11.39
N ALA A 297 21.39 -5.07 -10.28
CA ALA A 297 22.84 -5.18 -10.13
C ALA A 297 23.48 -6.12 -11.18
N ARG A 298 22.77 -7.20 -11.54
CA ARG A 298 23.20 -8.13 -12.57
C ARG A 298 23.16 -7.48 -13.95
N VAL A 299 22.11 -6.74 -14.29
CA VAL A 299 22.03 -5.96 -15.53
C VAL A 299 23.14 -4.91 -15.58
N GLN A 300 23.39 -4.20 -14.48
CA GLN A 300 24.48 -3.23 -14.38
C GLN A 300 25.86 -3.87 -14.64
N THR A 301 26.05 -5.11 -14.19
CA THR A 301 27.28 -5.86 -14.42
C THR A 301 27.48 -6.26 -15.89
N LEU A 302 26.39 -6.49 -16.62
CA LEU A 302 26.44 -6.77 -18.06
C LEU A 302 26.86 -5.52 -18.86
N VAL A 303 26.40 -4.33 -18.46
CA VAL A 303 26.66 -3.07 -19.17
C VAL A 303 27.86 -2.30 -18.57
N LYS A 304 28.95 -3.01 -18.24
CA LYS A 304 30.20 -2.38 -17.78
C LYS A 304 30.99 -1.72 -18.90
N GLN A 305 30.74 -2.11 -20.13
CA GLN A 305 31.35 -1.57 -21.34
C GLN A 305 30.25 -1.28 -22.37
N PRO A 306 30.49 -0.33 -23.29
CA PRO A 306 29.57 -0.10 -24.40
C PRO A 306 29.30 -1.38 -25.19
N MET A 307 28.03 -1.74 -25.32
CA MET A 307 27.59 -2.91 -26.08
C MET A 307 26.16 -2.71 -26.60
N LYS A 308 25.76 -3.45 -27.64
CA LYS A 308 24.41 -3.32 -28.19
C LYS A 308 23.37 -3.94 -27.26
N LEU A 309 22.14 -3.40 -27.26
CA LEU A 309 21.05 -3.97 -26.45
C LEU A 309 20.81 -5.45 -26.75
N ARG A 310 20.86 -5.86 -28.03
CA ARG A 310 20.80 -7.28 -28.42
C ARG A 310 21.86 -8.16 -27.74
N GLU A 311 23.08 -7.63 -27.56
CA GLU A 311 24.19 -8.38 -26.96
C GLU A 311 23.98 -8.50 -25.46
N VAL A 312 23.42 -7.47 -24.81
CA VAL A 312 23.06 -7.51 -23.37
C VAL A 312 22.01 -8.60 -23.14
N LEU A 313 20.94 -8.63 -23.94
CA LEU A 313 19.88 -9.63 -23.87
C LEU A 313 20.44 -11.05 -24.07
N GLN A 314 21.30 -11.24 -25.09
CA GLN A 314 21.95 -12.53 -25.35
C GLN A 314 22.93 -12.95 -24.26
N ALA A 315 23.66 -12.01 -23.66
CA ALA A 315 24.57 -12.29 -22.56
C ALA A 315 23.80 -12.68 -21.30
N ALA A 316 22.70 -11.98 -20.99
CA ALA A 316 21.83 -12.27 -19.85
C ALA A 316 21.21 -13.67 -19.94
N ALA A 317 20.71 -14.04 -21.12
CA ALA A 317 20.15 -15.37 -21.38
C ALA A 317 21.20 -16.48 -21.16
N ARG A 318 22.44 -16.26 -21.64
CA ARG A 318 23.54 -17.23 -21.51
C ARG A 318 24.10 -17.35 -20.09
N ALA A 319 24.19 -16.25 -19.36
CA ALA A 319 24.86 -16.18 -18.05
C ALA A 319 24.00 -16.68 -16.88
N GLY A 320 22.77 -17.15 -17.14
CA GLY A 320 21.90 -17.77 -16.14
C GLY A 320 20.49 -17.19 -16.11
N GLY A 321 19.83 -17.15 -17.28
CA GLY A 321 18.38 -17.30 -17.39
C GLY A 321 17.51 -16.08 -17.10
N LEU A 322 18.04 -14.86 -17.12
CA LEU A 322 17.15 -13.69 -17.08
C LEU A 322 16.33 -13.61 -18.36
N THR A 323 15.03 -13.34 -18.24
CA THR A 323 14.17 -13.07 -19.39
C THR A 323 14.49 -11.70 -20.00
N ALA A 324 14.01 -11.46 -21.23
CA ALA A 324 14.23 -10.18 -21.87
C ALA A 324 13.55 -9.04 -21.10
N GLY A 325 12.33 -9.27 -20.62
CA GLY A 325 11.62 -8.30 -19.79
C GLY A 325 12.29 -8.00 -18.45
N GLU A 326 12.89 -9.00 -17.79
CA GLU A 326 13.68 -8.77 -16.57
C GLU A 326 14.87 -7.84 -16.85
N VAL A 327 15.63 -8.12 -17.91
CA VAL A 327 16.78 -7.28 -18.31
C VAL A 327 16.33 -5.86 -18.61
N LEU A 328 15.24 -5.69 -19.38
CA LEU A 328 14.76 -4.37 -19.78
C LEU A 328 14.22 -3.55 -18.61
N ARG A 329 13.51 -4.14 -17.65
CA ARG A 329 13.10 -3.44 -16.42
C ARG A 329 14.29 -3.01 -15.59
N GLY A 330 15.31 -3.87 -15.45
CA GLY A 330 16.55 -3.51 -14.80
C GLY A 330 17.27 -2.36 -15.51
N LEU A 331 17.28 -2.37 -16.83
CA LEU A 331 17.86 -1.32 -17.65
C LEU A 331 17.09 0.01 -17.52
N GLU A 332 15.76 -0.01 -17.48
CA GLU A 332 14.95 1.21 -17.27
C GLU A 332 15.29 1.89 -15.94
N ILE A 333 15.51 1.12 -14.86
CA ILE A 333 15.97 1.66 -13.57
C ILE A 333 17.36 2.29 -13.71
N LEU A 334 18.30 1.63 -14.38
CA LEU A 334 19.66 2.14 -14.57
C LEU A 334 19.72 3.38 -15.47
N LEU A 335 18.85 3.47 -16.48
CA LEU A 335 18.67 4.64 -17.34
C LEU A 335 18.06 5.80 -16.53
N ALA A 336 17.02 5.54 -15.73
CA ALA A 336 16.42 6.54 -14.84
C ALA A 336 17.42 7.05 -13.79
N ALA A 337 18.29 6.17 -13.29
CA ALA A 337 19.41 6.50 -12.40
C ALA A 337 20.59 7.19 -13.11
N ARG A 338 20.54 7.32 -14.44
CA ARG A 338 21.63 7.81 -15.30
C ARG A 338 22.97 7.10 -15.06
N LEU A 339 22.93 5.84 -14.65
CA LEU A 339 24.11 4.98 -14.53
C LEU A 339 24.49 4.36 -15.87
N VAL A 340 23.51 4.22 -16.75
CA VAL A 340 23.65 3.76 -18.13
C VAL A 340 23.02 4.80 -19.05
N ARG A 341 23.51 4.90 -20.29
CA ARG A 341 22.91 5.71 -21.35
C ARG A 341 23.06 5.03 -22.70
N TYR A 342 22.19 5.37 -23.65
CA TYR A 342 22.46 5.09 -25.05
C TYR A 342 23.54 6.05 -25.56
N GLU A 343 24.42 5.55 -26.41
CA GLU A 343 25.35 6.39 -27.16
C GLU A 343 24.58 7.15 -28.26
N GLU A 344 25.08 8.34 -28.60
CA GLU A 344 24.54 9.21 -29.66
C GLU A 344 24.78 8.64 -31.05
#